data_AF-A0A7J6T3K8-F1
#
_entry.id   AF-A0A7J6T3K8-F1
#
_cell.length_a   1.000
_cell.length_b   1.000
_cell.length_c   1.000
_cell.angle_alpha   90.00
_cell.angle_beta   90.00
_cell.angle_gamma   90.00
#
_symmetry.space_group_name_H-M   'P 1'
#
loop_
_entity.id
_entity.type
_entity.pdbx_description
1 polymer ?
#
loop_
_entity_poly.entity_id
_entity_poly.type
_entity_poly.pdbx_seq_one_letter_code
_entity_poly.pdbx_strand_id
1 'polypeptide(L)'
;MAPLVGVILLLLACSDISGAQPSGKYCGTTSTLFGDATIDVTITSPTFDISATFTPPGGDAASGNERGVRFTYNPSTGDITVKDTDKLQELINKIEAPISAAELANLKYDGKNIIVVNLGDFALKPC
;
A
#
# COMPACT_ATOMS: atom_id res chain seq x y z
N MET A 1 17.84 -33.98 51.59
CA MET A 1 16.92 -34.40 50.51
C MET A 1 16.60 -33.16 49.70
N ALA A 2 17.06 -33.11 48.45
CA ALA A 2 16.77 -32.02 47.52
C ALA A 2 15.76 -32.52 46.49
N PRO A 3 14.77 -31.71 46.09
CA PRO A 3 14.24 -31.78 44.75
C PRO A 3 14.77 -30.62 43.92
N LEU A 4 15.56 -30.95 42.90
CA LEU A 4 15.71 -30.14 41.70
C LEU A 4 14.32 -30.02 41.05
N VAL A 5 13.83 -28.81 40.88
CA VAL A 5 12.84 -28.44 39.85
C VAL A 5 13.38 -27.13 39.29
N GLY A 6 14.14 -27.15 38.20
CA GLY A 6 13.58 -27.40 36.87
C GLY A 6 13.39 -26.03 36.23
N VAL A 7 14.48 -25.49 35.68
CA VAL A 7 14.50 -24.24 34.91
C VAL A 7 13.56 -24.38 33.72
N ILE A 8 12.58 -23.49 33.58
CA ILE A 8 11.92 -23.22 32.31
C ILE A 8 12.28 -21.79 31.91
N LEU A 9 13.11 -21.69 30.89
CA LEU A 9 13.41 -20.47 30.16
C LEU A 9 12.09 -19.91 29.58
N LEU A 10 11.59 -18.82 30.15
CA LEU A 10 10.74 -17.90 29.40
C LEU A 10 11.66 -16.99 28.58
N LEU A 11 12.21 -17.55 27.51
CA LEU A 11 12.57 -16.75 26.34
C LEU A 11 11.25 -16.18 25.80
N LEU A 12 10.82 -15.06 26.38
CA LEU A 12 10.06 -14.08 25.63
C LEU A 12 11.01 -13.56 24.55
N ALA A 13 11.17 -14.36 23.50
CA ALA A 13 11.32 -13.79 22.19
C ALA A 13 10.04 -12.96 22.00
N CYS A 14 10.08 -11.70 22.44
CA CYS A 14 9.50 -10.67 21.61
C CYS A 14 10.20 -10.89 20.28
N SER A 15 9.54 -11.65 19.41
CA SER A 15 9.75 -11.50 18.00
C SER A 15 9.54 -10.02 17.78
N ASP A 16 10.64 -9.26 17.80
CA ASP A 16 10.82 -8.16 16.91
C ASP A 16 10.43 -8.73 15.55
N ILE A 17 9.13 -8.66 15.24
CA ILE A 17 8.69 -8.32 13.90
C ILE A 17 9.25 -6.92 13.74
N SER A 18 10.57 -6.88 13.52
CA SER A 18 11.24 -5.87 12.75
C SER A 18 10.35 -5.77 11.54
N GLY A 19 9.50 -4.74 11.55
CA GLY A 19 8.59 -4.46 10.47
C GLY A 19 9.49 -4.16 9.30
N ALA A 20 9.89 -5.22 8.60
CA ALA A 20 10.57 -5.09 7.35
C ALA A 20 9.59 -4.33 6.46
N GLN A 21 10.12 -3.32 5.79
CA GLN A 21 9.39 -2.64 4.73
C GLN A 21 8.73 -3.70 3.84
N PRO A 22 7.46 -3.53 3.45
CA PRO A 22 6.78 -4.51 2.62
C PRO A 22 7.63 -4.85 1.40
N SER A 23 8.08 -6.10 1.34
CA SER A 23 8.95 -6.63 0.31
C SER A 23 8.12 -7.50 -0.63
N GLY A 24 7.99 -7.11 -1.89
CA GLY A 24 7.16 -7.81 -2.85
C GLY A 24 6.49 -6.88 -3.85
N LYS A 25 5.97 -7.44 -4.95
CA LYS A 25 5.12 -6.67 -5.86
C LYS A 25 3.71 -6.72 -5.29
N TYR A 26 3.00 -5.61 -5.28
CA TYR A 26 1.62 -5.56 -4.82
C TYR A 26 0.75 -5.03 -5.94
N CYS A 27 -0.22 -5.84 -6.34
CA CYS A 27 -1.14 -5.55 -7.40
C CYS A 27 -2.55 -5.70 -6.87
N GLY A 28 -3.42 -4.82 -7.31
CA GLY A 28 -4.82 -5.15 -7.29
C GLY A 28 -5.61 -4.23 -8.18
N THR A 29 -6.83 -4.69 -8.39
CA THR A 29 -7.93 -3.94 -8.96
C THR A 29 -9.02 -3.94 -7.90
N THR A 30 -9.58 -2.78 -7.56
CA THR A 30 -10.92 -2.75 -6.97
C THR A 30 -11.78 -1.73 -7.65
N SER A 31 -13.05 -2.05 -7.62
CA SER A 31 -14.14 -1.17 -7.99
C SER A 31 -14.80 -0.78 -6.66
N THR A 32 -14.33 0.30 -6.04
CA THR A 32 -15.21 1.05 -5.15
C THR A 32 -15.98 2.02 -6.03
N LEU A 33 -17.30 2.04 -5.92
CA LEU A 33 -18.16 2.91 -6.71
C LEU A 33 -17.81 4.39 -6.39
N PHE A 34 -16.97 5.01 -7.21
CA PHE A 34 -17.10 6.44 -7.49
C PHE A 34 -18.15 6.60 -8.60
N GLY A 35 -19.41 6.24 -8.29
CA GLY A 35 -20.38 5.92 -9.34
C GLY A 35 -19.90 4.71 -10.16
N ASP A 36 -20.08 4.73 -11.49
CA ASP A 36 -19.72 3.62 -12.40
C ASP A 36 -18.23 3.62 -12.86
N ALA A 37 -17.35 4.36 -12.18
CA ALA A 37 -15.95 4.50 -12.56
C ALA A 37 -15.05 3.48 -11.85
N THR A 38 -13.94 3.07 -12.48
CA THR A 38 -12.96 2.14 -11.89
C THR A 38 -11.56 2.75 -11.85
N ILE A 39 -10.87 2.65 -10.71
CA ILE A 39 -9.46 3.03 -10.56
C ILE A 39 -8.63 1.80 -10.16
N ASP A 40 -7.73 1.39 -11.04
CA ASP A 40 -6.72 0.37 -10.76
C ASP A 40 -5.46 1.04 -10.23
N VAL A 41 -4.86 0.51 -9.17
CA VAL A 41 -3.57 0.97 -8.65
C VAL A 41 -2.64 -0.22 -8.50
N THR A 42 -1.41 -0.11 -9.00
CA THR A 42 -0.37 -1.12 -8.84
C THR A 42 0.83 -0.49 -8.17
N ILE A 43 1.33 -1.11 -7.10
CA ILE A 43 2.50 -0.63 -6.35
C ILE A 43 3.58 -1.72 -6.37
N THR A 44 4.67 -1.44 -7.07
CA THR A 44 5.78 -2.38 -7.20
C THR A 44 6.91 -1.99 -6.25
N SER A 45 7.30 -2.85 -5.30
CA SER A 45 8.52 -2.68 -4.50
C SER A 45 9.68 -3.51 -5.10
N PRO A 46 10.96 -3.18 -4.84
CA PRO A 46 11.47 -2.22 -3.84
C PRO A 46 11.49 -0.75 -4.30
N THR A 47 11.30 -0.47 -5.58
CA THR A 47 11.35 0.88 -6.15
C THR A 47 10.14 1.75 -5.81
N PHE A 48 9.06 1.16 -5.31
CA PHE A 48 7.78 1.84 -5.10
C PHE A 48 7.36 2.58 -6.39
N ASP A 49 7.14 1.79 -7.45
CA ASP A 49 6.55 2.30 -8.68
C ASP A 49 5.04 2.23 -8.56
N ILE A 50 4.36 3.35 -8.78
CA ILE A 50 2.90 3.45 -8.69
C ILE A 50 2.36 3.60 -10.11
N SER A 51 1.61 2.60 -10.58
CA SER A 51 0.85 2.70 -11.82
C SER A 51 -0.62 2.82 -11.50
N ALA A 52 -1.34 3.63 -12.25
CA ALA A 52 -2.78 3.76 -12.10
C ALA A 52 -3.49 3.80 -13.45
N THR A 53 -4.67 3.21 -13.50
CA THR A 53 -5.59 3.31 -14.64
C THR A 53 -6.94 3.76 -14.14
N PHE A 54 -7.51 4.77 -14.77
CA PHE A 54 -8.87 5.22 -14.52
C PHE A 54 -9.74 4.93 -15.74
N THR A 55 -10.90 4.33 -15.52
CA THR A 55 -11.93 4.13 -16.54
C THR A 55 -13.20 4.88 -16.11
N PRO A 56 -13.56 5.99 -16.77
CA PRO A 56 -14.79 6.71 -16.46
C PRO A 56 -16.03 5.96 -16.98
N PRO A 57 -17.22 6.25 -16.44
CA PRO A 57 -18.48 5.67 -16.92
C PRO A 57 -18.70 5.92 -18.41
N GLY A 58 -18.71 4.85 -19.21
CA GLY A 58 -18.98 4.95 -20.65
C GLY A 58 -17.91 5.69 -21.47
N GLY A 59 -16.70 5.88 -20.92
CA GLY A 59 -15.57 6.49 -21.63
C GLY A 59 -14.35 5.57 -21.70
N ASP A 60 -13.29 6.08 -22.32
CA ASP A 60 -12.04 5.35 -22.52
C ASP A 60 -11.15 5.36 -21.28
N ALA A 61 -10.44 4.25 -21.06
CA ALA A 61 -9.50 4.14 -19.96
C ALA A 61 -8.25 5.01 -20.21
N ALA A 62 -7.83 5.74 -19.18
CA ALA A 62 -6.58 6.49 -19.14
C ALA A 62 -5.60 5.86 -18.16
N SER A 63 -4.33 5.74 -18.54
CA SER A 63 -3.31 5.05 -17.76
C SER A 63 -2.05 5.89 -17.58
N GLY A 64 -1.43 5.78 -16.41
CA GLY A 64 -0.18 6.45 -16.08
C GLY A 64 0.66 5.63 -15.11
N ASN A 65 1.93 6.01 -14.99
CA ASN A 65 2.81 5.44 -13.99
C ASN A 65 3.88 6.44 -13.55
N GLU A 66 4.22 6.32 -12.27
CA GLU A 66 5.32 7.04 -11.64
C GLU A 66 6.28 6.04 -11.04
N ARG A 67 7.57 6.24 -11.29
CA ARG A 67 8.62 5.33 -10.85
C ARG A 67 9.46 5.93 -9.75
N GLY A 68 9.94 5.07 -8.87
CA GLY A 68 10.87 5.46 -7.82
C GLY A 68 10.26 6.50 -6.88
N VAL A 69 8.98 6.37 -6.50
CA VAL A 69 8.40 7.34 -5.56
C VAL A 69 8.95 7.08 -4.17
N ARG A 70 9.40 8.14 -3.50
CA ARG A 70 9.85 8.05 -2.12
C ARG A 70 8.65 7.85 -1.21
N PHE A 71 8.83 7.02 -0.19
CA PHE A 71 7.82 6.79 0.84
C PHE A 71 8.48 6.60 2.20
N THR A 72 7.68 6.71 3.25
CA THR A 72 8.04 6.31 4.62
C THR A 72 7.16 5.18 5.07
N TYR A 73 7.73 4.18 5.72
CA TYR A 73 7.00 3.09 6.35
C TYR A 73 7.12 3.17 7.88
N ASN A 74 5.98 3.15 8.58
CA ASN A 74 5.92 3.06 10.03
C ASN A 74 5.69 1.59 10.43
N PRO A 75 6.71 0.88 10.91
CA PRO A 75 6.59 -0.54 11.25
C PRO A 75 5.68 -0.81 12.46
N SER A 76 5.44 0.18 13.33
CA SER A 76 4.58 0.01 14.51
C SER A 76 3.09 0.07 14.17
N THR A 77 2.72 0.80 13.10
CA THR A 77 1.31 0.98 12.70
C THR A 77 0.98 0.34 11.35
N GLY A 78 2.00 -0.08 10.59
CA GLY A 78 1.88 -0.55 9.22
C GLY A 78 1.70 0.58 8.20
N ASP A 79 1.72 1.86 8.61
CA ASP A 79 1.37 2.95 7.70
C ASP A 79 2.49 3.22 6.69
N ILE A 80 2.10 3.47 5.45
CA ILE A 80 2.98 3.84 4.35
C ILE A 80 2.53 5.21 3.85
N THR A 81 3.43 6.18 3.83
CA THR A 81 3.16 7.53 3.31
C THR A 81 4.07 7.83 2.15
N VAL A 82 3.50 8.01 0.96
CA VAL A 82 4.25 8.51 -0.21
C VAL A 82 4.62 9.97 0.01
N LYS A 83 5.89 10.32 -0.21
CA LYS A 83 6.44 11.67 -0.01
C LYS A 83 6.47 12.50 -1.28
N ASP A 84 6.56 11.85 -2.44
CA ASP A 84 6.56 12.53 -3.73
C ASP A 84 5.12 12.80 -4.19
N THR A 85 4.39 13.64 -3.44
CA THR A 85 2.99 13.98 -3.73
C THR A 85 2.84 14.70 -5.07
N ASP A 86 3.86 15.42 -5.53
CA ASP A 86 3.84 16.08 -6.84
C ASP A 86 3.78 15.07 -7.98
N LYS A 87 4.54 13.97 -7.88
CA LYS A 87 4.47 12.85 -8.84
C LYS A 87 3.09 12.19 -8.82
N LEU A 88 2.52 11.98 -7.63
CA LEU A 88 1.15 11.47 -7.52
C LEU A 88 0.12 12.42 -8.15
N GLN A 89 0.33 13.73 -8.03
CA GLN A 89 -0.53 14.71 -8.67
C GLN A 89 -0.39 14.68 -10.19
N GLU A 90 0.83 14.54 -10.72
CA GLU A 90 1.08 14.34 -12.16
C GLU A 90 0.40 13.07 -12.67
N LEU A 91 0.51 11.96 -11.93
CA LEU A 91 -0.17 10.70 -12.26
C LEU A 91 -1.69 10.88 -12.32
N ILE A 92 -2.28 11.51 -11.32
CA ILE A 92 -3.72 11.77 -11.24
C ILE A 92 -4.18 12.67 -12.38
N ASN A 93 -3.44 13.74 -12.67
CA ASN A 93 -3.75 14.64 -13.78
C ASN A 93 -3.68 13.91 -15.12
N LYS A 94 -2.74 12.96 -15.28
CA LYS A 94 -2.58 12.18 -16.50
C LYS A 94 -3.72 11.18 -16.75
N ILE A 95 -4.28 10.60 -15.68
CA ILE A 95 -5.41 9.68 -15.78
C ILE A 95 -6.76 10.39 -15.64
N GLU A 96 -6.76 11.70 -15.36
CA GLU A 96 -7.94 12.54 -15.13
C GLU A 96 -8.91 11.95 -14.09
N ALA A 97 -8.37 11.25 -13.09
CA ALA A 97 -9.17 10.61 -12.06
C ALA A 97 -9.71 11.64 -11.06
N PRO A 98 -10.96 11.51 -10.58
CA PRO A 98 -11.58 12.42 -9.62
C PRO A 98 -11.13 12.16 -8.17
N ILE A 99 -9.83 11.95 -7.97
CA ILE A 99 -9.19 11.71 -6.68
C ILE A 99 -8.02 12.66 -6.50
N SER A 100 -7.61 12.89 -5.26
CA SER A 100 -6.48 13.74 -4.91
C SER A 100 -5.20 12.94 -4.67
N ALA A 101 -4.04 13.56 -4.87
CA ALA A 101 -2.75 12.94 -4.58
C ALA A 101 -2.64 12.47 -3.14
N ALA A 102 -3.28 13.19 -2.21
CA ALA A 102 -3.35 12.84 -0.80
C ALA A 102 -4.13 11.54 -0.54
N GLU A 103 -5.12 11.21 -1.36
CA GLU A 103 -5.88 9.96 -1.25
C GLU A 103 -5.03 8.75 -1.69
N LEU A 104 -4.14 8.91 -2.67
CA LEU A 104 -3.16 7.88 -3.06
C LEU A 104 -1.91 7.84 -2.18
N ALA A 105 -1.61 8.93 -1.47
CA ALA A 105 -0.39 9.04 -0.67
C ALA A 105 -0.43 8.26 0.63
N ASN A 106 -1.62 7.93 1.13
CA ASN A 106 -1.81 7.27 2.43
C ASN A 106 -2.23 5.82 2.24
N LEU A 107 -1.30 4.92 2.55
CA LEU A 107 -1.42 3.48 2.36
C LEU A 107 -1.18 2.77 3.69
N LYS A 108 -1.65 1.53 3.84
CA LYS A 108 -1.49 0.75 5.06
C LYS A 108 -1.14 -0.70 4.77
N TYR A 109 -0.03 -1.18 5.30
CA TYR A 109 0.34 -2.58 5.23
C TYR A 109 -0.29 -3.36 6.40
N ASP A 110 -1.11 -4.36 6.10
CA ASP A 110 -1.77 -5.21 7.12
C ASP A 110 -0.95 -6.47 7.49
N GLY A 111 0.28 -6.58 6.98
CA GLY A 111 1.12 -7.77 7.09
C GLY A 111 1.02 -8.74 5.90
N LYS A 112 0.08 -8.51 4.98
CA LYS A 112 -0.13 -9.32 3.78
C LYS A 112 -0.41 -8.48 2.52
N ASN A 113 -1.17 -7.40 2.65
CA ASN A 113 -1.66 -6.55 1.57
C ASN A 113 -1.30 -5.09 1.86
N ILE A 114 -1.21 -4.28 0.81
CA ILE A 114 -1.17 -2.81 0.94
C ILE A 114 -2.57 -2.27 0.71
N ILE A 115 -3.11 -1.57 1.69
CA ILE A 115 -4.46 -1.01 1.68
C ILE A 115 -4.38 0.47 1.30
N VAL A 116 -5.08 0.89 0.25
CA VAL A 116 -5.28 2.31 -0.06
C VAL A 116 -6.44 2.81 0.80
N VAL A 117 -6.10 3.41 1.95
CA VAL A 117 -7.07 3.71 3.03
C VAL A 117 -8.14 4.69 2.56
N ASN A 118 -7.71 5.76 1.90
CA ASN A 118 -8.62 6.84 1.50
C ASN A 118 -9.46 6.53 0.25
N LEU A 119 -9.26 5.37 -0.39
CA LEU A 119 -10.05 4.92 -1.56
C LEU A 119 -10.86 3.66 -1.22
N GLY A 120 -11.62 3.73 -0.12
CA GLY A 120 -12.53 2.64 0.29
C GLY A 120 -11.81 1.41 0.83
N ASP A 121 -10.66 1.59 1.49
CA ASP A 121 -9.83 0.51 2.05
C ASP A 121 -9.49 -0.58 1.04
N PHE A 122 -9.08 -0.15 -0.14
CA PHE A 122 -8.75 -1.06 -1.20
C PHE A 122 -7.48 -1.89 -0.92
N ALA A 123 -7.61 -3.21 -0.82
CA ALA A 123 -6.47 -4.10 -0.63
C ALA A 123 -5.75 -4.49 -1.96
N LEU A 124 -4.51 -4.03 -2.11
CA LEU A 124 -3.51 -4.50 -3.06
C LEU A 124 -2.89 -5.80 -2.54
N LYS A 125 -3.15 -6.90 -3.23
CA LYS A 125 -2.62 -8.22 -2.87
C LYS A 125 -1.19 -8.37 -3.42
N PRO A 126 -0.38 -9.28 -2.86
CA PRO A 126 0.87 -9.65 -3.50
C PRO A 126 0.62 -10.14 -4.94
N CYS A 127 1.44 -9.66 -5.87
CA CYS A 127 1.73 -10.28 -7.14
C CYS A 127 3.16 -10.86 -7.11
#